data_AF-A0A538G453-F1
#
_entry.id   AF-A0A538G453-F1
#
_cell.length_a   1.000
_cell.length_b   1.000
_cell.length_c   1.000
_cell.angle_alpha   90.00
_cell.angle_beta   90.00
_cell.angle_gamma   90.00
#
_symmetry.space_group_name_H-M   'P 1'
#
loop_
_entity.id
_entity.type
_entity.pdbx_description
1 polymer ?
#
loop_
_entity_poly.entity_id
_entity_poly.type
_entity_poly.pdbx_seq_one_letter_code
_entity_poly.pdbx_strand_id
1 'polypeptide(L)' 'MPVDTPTLFSQVIQDHLELKERNSELDHDLPLDRYKNDDPFDNHPLFKTEEQARIEDTMDGTE' A
#
# COMPACT_ATOMS: atom_id res chain seq x y z
N MET A 1 25.57 -22.12 11.16
CA MET A 1 24.47 -22.06 10.18
C MET A 1 23.21 -21.81 10.99
N PRO A 2 22.70 -20.56 11.07
CA PRO A 2 21.47 -20.27 11.81
C PRO A 2 20.32 -21.04 11.15
N VAL A 3 19.42 -21.55 11.99
CA VAL A 3 18.40 -22.53 11.64
C VAL A 3 17.39 -21.94 10.65
N ASP A 4 17.33 -22.54 9.45
CA ASP A 4 16.31 -22.33 8.42
C ASP A 4 14.95 -22.91 8.86
N THR A 5 14.47 -22.54 10.05
CA THR A 5 13.07 -22.76 10.40
C THR A 5 12.28 -21.62 9.79
N PRO A 6 11.42 -21.86 8.77
CA PRO A 6 10.54 -20.82 8.27
C PRO A 6 9.67 -20.38 9.45
N THR A 7 9.93 -19.18 9.93
CA THR A 7 9.01 -18.55 10.87
C THR A 7 7.65 -18.45 10.17
N LEU A 8 6.56 -18.56 10.93
CA LEU A 8 5.21 -18.37 10.38
C LEU A 8 5.13 -17.09 9.53
N PHE A 9 5.87 -16.06 9.93
CA PHE A 9 6.03 -14.82 9.20
C PHE A 9 6.73 -14.98 7.84
N SER A 10 7.84 -15.72 7.76
CA SER A 10 8.51 -16.05 6.50
C SER A 10 7.57 -16.77 5.53
N GLN A 11 6.78 -17.73 6.02
CA GLN A 11 5.83 -18.48 5.21
C GLN A 11 4.72 -17.58 4.64
N VAL A 12 4.13 -16.73 5.50
CA VAL A 12 3.10 -15.77 5.08
C VAL A 12 3.62 -14.77 4.05
N ILE A 13 4.88 -14.32 4.18
CA ILE A 13 5.51 -13.46 3.17
C ILE A 13 5.63 -14.21 1.84
N GLN A 14 6.08 -15.45 1.87
CA GLN A 14 6.28 -16.26 0.67
C GLN A 14 4.94 -16.49 -0.06
N ASP A 15 3.89 -16.87 0.69
CA ASP A 15 2.53 -17.01 0.17
C ASP A 15 2.00 -15.70 -0.44
N HIS A 16 2.27 -14.57 0.21
CA HIS A 16 1.88 -13.25 -0.31
C HIS A 16 2.60 -12.91 -1.62
N LEU A 17 3.90 -13.19 -1.70
CA LEU A 17 4.69 -12.94 -2.90
C LEU A 17 4.23 -13.82 -4.07
N GLU A 18 3.96 -15.11 -3.84
CA GLU A 18 3.42 -16.01 -4.86
C GLU A 18 2.03 -15.60 -5.34
N LEU A 19 1.17 -15.12 -4.42
CA LEU A 19 -0.13 -14.56 -4.78
C LEU A 19 0.03 -13.30 -5.64
N LYS A 20 0.96 -12.42 -5.28
CA LYS A 20 1.23 -11.18 -6.00
C LYS A 20 1.77 -11.46 -7.40
N GLU A 21 2.70 -12.40 -7.54
CA GLU A 21 3.26 -12.82 -8.84
C GLU A 21 2.16 -13.36 -9.76
N ARG A 22 1.35 -14.31 -9.29
CA ARG A 22 0.22 -14.83 -10.09
C ARG A 22 -0.80 -13.77 -10.46
N ASN A 23 -1.10 -12.85 -9.55
CA ASN A 23 -2.04 -11.78 -9.83
C ASN A 23 -1.47 -10.70 -10.77
N SER A 24 -0.16 -10.56 -10.87
CA SER A 24 0.47 -9.57 -11.76
C SER A 24 0.22 -9.84 -13.24
N GLU A 25 -0.01 -11.10 -13.61
CA GLU A 25 -0.42 -11.47 -14.98
C GLU A 25 -1.86 -11.02 -15.28
N LEU A 26 -2.74 -11.00 -14.27
CA LEU A 26 -4.14 -10.60 -14.39
C LEU A 26 -4.32 -9.08 -14.57
N ASP A 27 -3.36 -8.27 -14.11
CA ASP A 27 -3.39 -6.81 -14.28
C ASP A 27 -3.37 -6.41 -15.77
N HIS A 28 -2.74 -7.21 -16.65
CA HIS A 28 -2.75 -6.94 -18.08
C HIS A 28 -4.09 -7.28 -18.74
N ASP A 29 -4.74 -8.35 -18.28
CA ASP A 29 -6.00 -8.86 -18.82
C ASP A 29 -7.23 -8.07 -18.33
N LEU A 30 -7.10 -7.38 -17.21
CA LEU A 30 -8.14 -6.53 -16.61
C LEU A 30 -7.73 -5.05 -16.69
N PRO A 31 -8.02 -4.35 -17.81
CA PRO A 31 -7.76 -2.93 -17.93
C PRO A 31 -8.79 -2.12 -17.13
N LEU A 32 -8.77 -2.26 -15.80
CA LEU A 32 -9.61 -1.53 -14.86
C LEU A 32 -9.19 -0.07 -14.75
N ASP A 33 -7.94 0.24 -15.10
CA ASP A 33 -7.45 1.62 -15.11
C ASP A 33 -8.23 2.52 -16.06
N ARG A 34 -8.83 1.99 -17.14
CA ARG A 34 -9.72 2.78 -18.02
C ARG A 34 -11.07 3.11 -17.38
N TYR A 35 -11.42 2.41 -16.31
CA TYR A 35 -12.66 2.59 -15.55
C TYR A 35 -12.42 3.21 -14.18
N LYS A 36 -11.16 3.30 -13.73
CA LYS A 36 -10.79 4.19 -12.63
C LYS A 36 -10.99 5.62 -13.15
N ASN A 37 -11.99 6.29 -12.59
CA ASN A 37 -12.02 7.73 -12.68
C ASN A 37 -10.84 8.26 -11.87
N ASP A 38 -10.21 9.34 -12.35
CA ASP A 38 -9.26 10.08 -11.53
C ASP A 38 -9.89 10.38 -10.17
N ASP A 39 -9.10 10.27 -9.10
CA ASP A 39 -9.60 10.55 -7.77
C ASP A 39 -10.18 11.98 -7.74
N PRO A 40 -11.50 12.16 -7.53
CA PRO A 40 -12.08 13.50 -7.48
C PRO A 40 -11.53 14.32 -6.30
N PHE A 41 -10.83 13.66 -5.38
CA PHE A 41 -10.19 14.25 -4.22
C PHE A 41 -8.69 14.50 -4.37
N ASP A 42 -8.12 14.25 -5.56
CA ASP A 42 -6.71 14.53 -5.80
C ASP A 42 -6.45 16.04 -5.62
N ASN A 43 -5.66 16.39 -4.60
CA ASN A 43 -5.42 17.77 -4.17
C ASN A 43 -6.69 18.56 -3.74
N HIS A 44 -7.65 17.87 -3.12
CA HIS A 44 -8.91 18.49 -2.72
C HIS A 44 -8.77 19.43 -1.51
N PRO A 45 -9.39 20.62 -1.52
CA PRO A 45 -9.19 21.66 -0.48
C PRO A 45 -9.56 21.25 0.95
N LEU A 46 -10.38 20.21 1.12
CA LEU A 46 -10.77 19.67 2.43
C LEU A 46 -9.77 18.65 3.00
N PHE A 47 -8.87 18.08 2.18
CA PHE A 47 -7.90 17.09 2.62
C PHE A 47 -6.53 17.74 2.73
N LYS A 48 -5.86 17.55 3.87
CA LYS A 48 -4.48 17.98 4.06
C LYS A 48 -3.58 17.07 3.22
N THR A 49 -2.58 17.67 2.60
CA THR A 49 -1.51 16.89 1.95
C THR A 49 -0.80 16.03 2.99
N GLU A 50 -0.17 14.93 2.57
CA GLU A 50 0.62 14.05 3.46
C GLU A 50 1.65 14.86 4.26
N GLU A 51 2.30 15.84 3.63
CA GLU A 51 3.25 16.73 4.28
C GLU A 51 2.61 17.57 5.39
N GLN A 52 1.42 18.14 5.14
CA GLN A 52 0.68 18.93 6.13
C GLN A 52 0.19 18.08 7.30
N ALA A 53 -0.34 16.89 7.04
CA ALA A 53 -0.77 15.97 8.09
C ALA A 53 0.41 15.59 9.01
N ARG A 54 1.58 15.32 8.43
CA ARG A 54 2.80 15.00 9.19
C ARG A 54 3.28 16.16 10.07
N ILE A 55 3.15 17.40 9.60
CA ILE A 55 3.51 18.60 10.38
C ILE A 55 2.54 18.77 11.56
N GLU A 56 1.24 18.60 11.32
CA GLU A 56 0.22 18.69 12.37
C GLU A 56 0.39 17.62 13.44
N ASP A 57 0.59 16.35 13.09
CA ASP A 57 0.86 15.26 14.06
C ASP A 57 2.06 15.58 14.97
N THR A 58 3.08 16.26 14.42
CA THR A 58 4.28 16.66 15.17
C THR A 58 4.00 17.83 16.14
N MET A 59 3.04 18.69 15.82
CA MET A 59 2.66 19.84 16.64
C MET A 59 1.55 19.49 17.65
N ASP A 60 0.57 18.68 17.27
CA ASP A 60 -0.56 18.22 18.09
C ASP A 60 -0.12 17.20 19.17
N GLY A 61 0.96 16.45 18.92
CA GLY A 61 1.59 15.57 19.92
C GLY A 61 2.33 16.27 21.06
N THR A 62 2.17 17.59 21.23
CA THR A 62 2.83 18.39 22.27
C THR A 62 1.87 19.01 23.31
N GLU A 63 0.59 18.62 23.33
CA GLU A 63 -0.35 18.88 24.45
C GLU A 63 -0.58 17.67 25.36
#